data_AF-D9S230-F1
#
_entry.id   AF-D9S230-F1
#
_cell.length_a   1.000
_cell.length_b   1.000
_cell.length_c   1.000
_cell.angle_alpha   90.00
_cell.angle_beta   90.00
_cell.angle_gamma   90.00
#
_symmetry.space_group_name_H-M   'P 1'
#
loop_
_entity.id
_entity.type
_entity.pdbx_description
1 polymer ?
#
loop_
_entity_poly.entity_id
_entity_poly.type
_entity_poly.pdbx_seq_one_letter_code
_entity_poly.pdbx_strand_id
1 'polypeptide(L)'
;MKKGFNGGSAELERILLEEIEKAKQEMQLAEKAFQWVQNDPEEVDAALSRMEAALARYNFLIRQAKAMRITIDKITMYSQLLQ
;
A
#
# COMPACT_ATOMS: atom_id res chain seq x y z
N MET A 1 -6.84 -21.95 -32.21
CA MET A 1 -6.12 -20.78 -31.66
C MET A 1 -6.92 -20.25 -30.48
N LYS A 2 -6.51 -20.53 -29.24
CA LYS A 2 -7.21 -20.00 -28.05
C LYS A 2 -6.73 -18.55 -27.84
N LYS A 3 -7.58 -17.56 -28.16
CA LYS A 3 -7.40 -16.19 -27.68
C LYS A 3 -7.60 -16.22 -26.16
N GLY A 4 -6.50 -16.28 -25.41
CA GLY A 4 -6.51 -16.14 -23.96
C GLY A 4 -7.01 -14.75 -23.60
N PHE A 5 -8.06 -14.71 -22.79
CA PHE A 5 -8.70 -13.52 -22.26
C PHE A 5 -7.71 -12.81 -21.30
N ASN A 6 -6.89 -11.90 -21.83
CA ASN A 6 -5.80 -11.27 -21.07
C ASN A 6 -6.19 -9.93 -20.41
N GLY A 7 -7.45 -9.51 -20.52
CA GLY A 7 -7.92 -8.20 -20.04
C GLY A 7 -8.14 -8.10 -18.53
N GLY A 8 -8.52 -9.19 -17.87
CA GLY A 8 -8.82 -9.17 -16.42
C GLY A 8 -7.58 -9.13 -15.52
N SER A 9 -6.47 -9.74 -15.96
CA SER A 9 -5.26 -9.85 -15.13
C SER A 9 -4.49 -8.53 -15.03
N ALA A 10 -4.45 -7.73 -16.10
CA ALA A 10 -3.74 -6.45 -16.12
C ALA A 10 -4.47 -5.36 -15.32
N GLU A 11 -5.81 -5.37 -15.37
CA GLU A 11 -6.66 -4.48 -14.56
C GLU A 11 -6.49 -4.76 -13.06
N LEU A 12 -6.55 -6.04 -12.67
CA LEU A 12 -6.33 -6.47 -11.29
C LEU A 12 -4.92 -6.12 -10.80
N GLU A 13 -3.91 -6.30 -11.64
CA GLU A 13 -2.53 -5.88 -11.34
C GLU A 13 -2.46 -4.37 -11.11
N ARG A 14 -3.08 -3.55 -11.98
CA ARG A 14 -3.10 -2.09 -11.80
C ARG A 14 -3.79 -1.67 -10.51
N ILE A 15 -4.98 -2.20 -10.22
CA ILE A 15 -5.74 -1.90 -9.00
C ILE A 15 -4.90 -2.26 -7.76
N LEU A 16 -4.26 -3.43 -7.77
CA LEU A 16 -3.43 -3.84 -6.64
C LEU A 16 -2.24 -2.90 -6.43
N LEU A 17 -1.59 -2.47 -7.52
CA LEU A 17 -0.48 -1.51 -7.45
C LEU A 17 -0.92 -0.14 -6.94
N GLU A 18 -2.07 0.37 -7.39
CA GLU A 18 -2.67 1.60 -6.88
C GLU A 18 -2.96 1.51 -5.37
N GLU A 19 -3.52 0.39 -4.91
CA GLU A 19 -3.82 0.18 -3.49
C GLU A 19 -2.54 0.06 -2.64
N ILE A 20 -1.47 -0.54 -3.17
CA ILE A 20 -0.15 -0.58 -2.52
C ILE A 20 0.40 0.83 -2.32
N GLU A 21 0.31 1.68 -3.36
CA GLU A 21 0.80 3.06 -3.25
C GLU A 21 -0.04 3.87 -2.26
N LYS A 22 -1.36 3.73 -2.27
CA LYS A 22 -2.24 4.36 -1.26
C LYS A 22 -1.87 3.93 0.15
N ALA A 23 -1.66 2.62 0.39
CA ALA A 23 -1.25 2.11 1.69
C ALA A 23 0.09 2.70 2.14
N LYS A 24 1.05 2.89 1.21
CA LYS A 24 2.33 3.53 1.50
C LYS A 24 2.17 5.02 1.84
N GLN A 25 1.31 5.74 1.13
CA GLN A 25 0.97 7.14 1.46
C GLN A 25 0.29 7.25 2.83
N GLU A 26 -0.64 6.34 3.15
CA GLU A 26 -1.29 6.26 4.45
C GLU A 26 -0.28 6.07 5.58
N MET A 27 0.72 5.20 5.39
CA MET A 27 1.82 5.01 6.36
C MET A 27 2.62 6.31 6.55
N GLN A 28 2.98 7.00 5.47
CA GLN A 28 3.72 8.28 5.55
C GLN A 28 2.89 9.37 6.24
N LEU A 29 1.59 9.42 6.00
CA LEU A 29 0.69 10.36 6.67
C LEU A 29 0.54 10.04 8.15
N ALA A 30 0.43 8.76 8.52
CA ALA A 30 0.36 8.34 9.91
C ALA A 30 1.67 8.67 10.66
N GLU A 31 2.82 8.44 10.03
CA GLU A 31 4.13 8.80 10.58
C GLU A 31 4.26 10.32 10.77
N LYS A 32 3.86 11.12 9.76
CA LYS A 32 3.84 12.59 9.89
C LYS A 32 2.89 13.03 11.00
N ALA A 33 1.70 12.45 11.10
CA ALA A 33 0.74 12.78 12.14
C ALA A 33 1.28 12.46 13.54
N PHE A 34 1.95 11.33 13.71
CA PHE A 34 2.60 10.94 14.96
C PHE A 34 3.61 11.98 15.46
N GLN A 35 4.32 12.67 14.55
CA GLN A 35 5.26 13.73 14.93
C GLN A 35 4.61 14.97 15.57
N TRP A 36 3.30 15.18 15.36
CA TRP A 36 2.56 16.32 15.90
C TRP A 36 1.78 16.00 17.17
N VAL A 37 1.75 14.73 17.59
CA VAL A 37 1.08 14.29 18.80
C VAL A 37 1.72 15.00 20.00
N GLN A 38 0.90 15.72 20.77
CA GLN A 38 1.35 16.24 22.06
C GLN A 38 1.44 15.04 23.01
N ASN A 39 2.31 15.07 24.03
CA ASN A 39 2.61 13.92 24.91
C ASN A 39 1.42 13.41 25.77
N ASP A 40 0.19 13.55 25.31
CA ASP A 40 -1.00 12.89 25.77
C ASP A 40 -0.95 11.38 25.43
N PRO A 41 -1.03 10.49 26.44
CA PRO A 41 -0.95 9.05 26.21
C PRO A 41 -2.03 8.50 25.27
N GLU A 42 -3.25 9.04 25.29
CA GLU A 42 -4.34 8.54 24.44
C GLU A 42 -4.11 8.93 22.97
N GLU A 43 -3.62 10.14 22.72
CA GLU A 43 -3.22 10.57 21.37
C GLU A 43 -2.05 9.75 20.82
N VAL A 44 -1.07 9.42 21.67
CA VAL A 44 0.07 8.56 21.30
C VAL A 44 -0.41 7.16 20.94
N ASP A 45 -1.25 6.54 21.77
CA ASP A 45 -1.78 5.19 21.52
C ASP A 45 -2.65 5.13 20.25
N ALA A 46 -3.47 6.16 20.02
CA ALA A 46 -4.28 6.27 18.81
C ALA A 46 -3.41 6.39 17.54
N ALA A 47 -2.33 7.18 17.61
CA ALA A 47 -1.42 7.35 16.50
C ALA A 47 -0.61 6.08 16.22
N LEU A 48 -0.14 5.37 17.25
CA LEU A 48 0.52 4.05 17.11
C LEU A 48 -0.42 3.02 16.48
N SER A 49 -1.65 2.91 16.99
CA SER A 49 -2.66 1.99 16.44
C SER A 49 -2.92 2.24 14.95
N ARG A 50 -2.95 3.52 14.54
CA ARG A 50 -3.11 3.90 13.14
C ARG A 50 -1.91 3.51 12.29
N MET A 51 -0.69 3.68 12.80
CA MET A 51 0.54 3.24 12.12
C MET A 51 0.57 1.72 11.93
N GLU A 52 0.22 0.96 12.97
CA GLU A 52 0.16 -0.51 12.92
C GLU A 52 -0.87 -0.99 11.89
N ALA A 53 -2.06 -0.37 11.86
CA ALA A 53 -3.08 -0.69 10.88
C ALA A 53 -2.63 -0.43 9.43
N ALA A 54 -1.98 0.72 9.18
CA ALA A 54 -1.45 1.07 7.87
C ALA A 54 -0.34 0.10 7.42
N LEU A 55 0.58 -0.25 8.33
CA LEU A 55 1.64 -1.22 8.08
C LEU A 55 1.09 -2.62 7.79
N ALA A 56 0.09 -3.06 8.56
CA ALA A 56 -0.54 -4.36 8.36
C ALA A 56 -1.22 -4.44 6.99
N ARG A 57 -1.91 -3.36 6.58
CA ARG A 57 -2.55 -3.24 5.26
C ARG A 57 -1.52 -3.30 4.13
N TYR A 58 -0.46 -2.50 4.21
CA TYR A 58 0.62 -2.53 3.21
C TYR A 58 1.24 -3.92 3.08
N ASN A 59 1.59 -4.55 4.20
CA ASN A 59 2.17 -5.90 4.21
C ASN A 59 1.23 -6.95 3.60
N PHE A 60 -0.07 -6.85 3.84
CA PHE A 60 -1.06 -7.71 3.22
C PHE A 60 -1.08 -7.56 1.69
N LEU A 61 -1.09 -6.32 1.18
CA LEU A 61 -1.08 -6.05 -0.26
C LEU A 61 0.21 -6.51 -0.93
N ILE A 62 1.37 -6.33 -0.29
CA ILE A 62 2.65 -6.85 -0.78
C ILE A 62 2.65 -8.38 -0.85
N ARG A 63 2.07 -9.08 0.13
CA ARG A 63 1.92 -10.54 0.09
C ARG A 63 1.02 -10.98 -1.07
N GLN A 64 -0.07 -10.26 -1.34
CA GLN A 64 -0.92 -10.53 -2.50
C GLN A 64 -0.17 -10.30 -3.82
N ALA A 65 0.59 -9.21 -3.95
CA ALA A 65 1.37 -8.92 -5.16
C ALA A 65 2.42 -10.00 -5.44
N LYS A 66 3.09 -10.48 -4.38
CA LYS A 66 4.04 -11.60 -4.46
C LYS A 66 3.35 -12.89 -4.91
N ALA A 67 2.17 -13.21 -4.38
CA ALA A 67 1.38 -14.37 -4.81
C ALA A 67 0.98 -14.29 -6.30
N MET A 68 0.76 -13.08 -6.80
CA MET A 68 0.47 -12.79 -8.22
C MET A 68 1.73 -12.67 -9.09
N ARG A 69 2.94 -12.86 -8.54
CA ARG A 69 4.23 -12.69 -9.22
C ARG A 69 4.46 -11.29 -9.81
N ILE A 70 3.83 -10.28 -9.23
CA ILE A 70 4.09 -8.87 -9.56
C ILE A 70 5.42 -8.50 -8.90
N THR A 71 6.38 -8.05 -9.70
CA THR A 71 7.75 -7.78 -9.24
C THR A 71 7.84 -6.42 -8.54
N ILE A 72 8.78 -6.28 -7.61
CA ILE A 72 9.03 -5.04 -6.86
C ILE A 72 9.38 -3.89 -7.81
N ASP A 73 10.10 -4.15 -8.91
CA ASP A 73 10.43 -3.13 -9.91
C ASP A 73 9.18 -2.50 -10.53
N LYS A 74 8.13 -3.30 -10.76
CA LYS A 74 6.84 -2.79 -11.25
C LYS A 74 6.14 -1.94 -10.19
N ILE A 75 6.22 -2.33 -8.92
CA ILE A 75 5.70 -1.52 -7.81
C ILE A 75 6.37 -0.15 -7.81
N THR A 76 7.71 -0.13 -7.88
CA THR A 76 8.51 1.10 -7.92
C THR A 76 8.20 1.99 -9.13
N MET A 77 8.01 1.40 -10.32
CA MET A 77 7.65 2.16 -11.53
C MET A 77 6.26 2.80 -11.43
N TYR A 78 5.27 2.09 -10.88
CA TYR A 78 3.92 2.66 -10.69
C TYR A 78 3.90 3.76 -9.63
N SER A 79 4.68 3.62 -8.55
CA SER A 79 4.87 4.70 -7.57
C SER A 79 5.34 6.00 -8.21
N GLN A 80 6.18 5.92 -9.25
CA GLN A 80 6.73 7.09 -9.95
C GLN A 80 5.75 7.72 -10.96
N LEU A 81 4.79 6.95 -11.48
CA LEU A 81 3.80 7.42 -12.46
C LEU A 81 2.60 8.13 -11.83
N LEU A 82 2.39 7.99 -10.53
CA LEU A 82 1.28 8.58 -9.77
C LEU A 82 1.67 9.88 -9.04
N GLN A 83 2.89 10.39 -9.26
CA GLN A 83 3.36 11.70 -8.76
C GLN A 83 2.93 12.82 -9.71
#